data_AF-A0A9D8HRY2-F1
#
_entry.id   AF-A0A9D8HRY2-F1
#
_cell.length_a   1.000
_cell.length_b   1.000
_cell.length_c   1.000
_cell.angle_alpha   90.00
_cell.angle_beta   90.00
_cell.angle_gamma   90.00
#
_symmetry.space_group_name_H-M   'P 1'
#
loop_
_entity.id
_entity.type
_entity.pdbx_description
1 polymer ?
#
loop_
_entity_poly.entity_id
_entity_poly.type
_entity_poly.pdbx_seq_one_letter_code
_entity_poly.pdbx_strand_id
1 'polypeptide(L)'
;MIRQSHAVRRWSGAGRSRRRIERLCGYPEWHVLTRFAPAPTGFLHLGHVVNALHVWGAAREQGGSVLLRIEDHDRQRSRPEYDAAILEDLAWLGFAHHGPVVRQREREAIYQEALRPLIDRGLVYGCRCTRSDLQGERYPNTCRERCLPLADGAGWRVRFEPGVERFVDTIKGPQEQDPSEQCGDLLVRDRLGNWTYQFVAAVDDHLQGITDVIRGEDLLASTGRQLRLAWLIGRRTPPRFWHHPLVMKSPTQKLSKSDGDTGIRELRASGMSSAAVLDMARKVGNLLT
;
A
#
# COMPACT_ATOMS: atom_id res chain seq x y z
N MET A 1 7.05 39.54 41.88
CA MET A 1 7.46 38.23 42.44
C MET A 1 6.42 37.20 42.01
N ILE A 2 6.89 36.03 41.60
CA ILE A 2 6.25 34.98 40.79
C ILE A 2 5.11 34.23 41.53
N ARG A 3 4.05 33.80 40.81
CA ARG A 3 3.43 32.43 40.75
C ARG A 3 1.95 32.50 40.33
N GLN A 4 1.64 32.13 39.08
CA GLN A 4 1.14 30.81 38.61
C GLN A 4 -0.33 30.50 38.96
N SER A 5 -1.20 30.57 37.95
CA SER A 5 -2.44 29.79 37.88
C SER A 5 -2.52 29.09 36.52
N HIS A 6 -2.48 27.77 36.53
CA HIS A 6 -2.73 26.92 35.38
C HIS A 6 -4.23 26.74 35.20
N ALA A 7 -4.78 27.26 34.09
CA ALA A 7 -6.10 26.90 33.60
C ALA A 7 -5.94 26.21 32.23
N VAL A 8 -6.12 24.89 32.24
CA VAL A 8 -6.21 24.05 31.05
C VAL A 8 -7.46 24.45 30.27
N ARG A 9 -7.28 25.14 29.14
CA ARG A 9 -8.37 25.40 28.19
C ARG A 9 -8.68 24.10 27.41
N ARG A 10 -9.85 23.52 27.70
CA ARG A 10 -10.46 22.45 26.91
C ARG A 10 -10.64 22.90 25.45
N TRP A 11 -9.99 22.20 24.52
CA TRP A 11 -10.30 22.26 23.10
C TRP A 11 -11.56 21.43 22.80
N SER A 12 -12.71 22.08 22.81
CA SER A 12 -13.98 21.51 22.33
C SER A 12 -14.11 21.73 20.82
N GLY A 13 -13.64 20.77 20.01
CA GLY A 13 -13.75 20.86 18.54
C GLY A 13 -13.62 19.56 17.74
N ALA A 14 -13.43 18.40 18.37
CA ALA A 14 -13.14 17.14 17.67
C ALA A 14 -14.39 16.39 17.11
N GLY A 15 -15.60 16.88 17.37
CA GLY A 15 -16.85 16.15 17.08
C GLY A 15 -17.45 16.35 15.69
N ARG A 16 -17.00 17.35 14.89
CA ARG A 16 -17.62 17.69 13.60
C ARG A 16 -16.91 17.16 12.36
N SER A 17 -15.65 16.70 12.45
CA SER A 17 -14.90 16.26 11.25
C SER A 17 -15.13 14.79 10.86
N ARG A 18 -15.45 13.89 11.82
CA ARG A 18 -15.64 12.46 11.56
C ARG A 18 -16.78 12.20 10.56
N ARG A 19 -17.93 12.84 10.81
CA ARG A 19 -19.15 12.69 9.97
C ARG A 19 -19.08 13.36 8.59
N ARG A 20 -18.00 14.10 8.27
CA ARG A 20 -17.84 14.79 6.97
C ARG A 20 -16.96 14.00 6.01
N ILE A 21 -15.98 13.24 6.51
CA ILE A 21 -15.13 12.36 5.68
C ILE A 21 -15.83 11.02 5.42
N GLU A 22 -16.52 10.45 6.42
CA GLU A 22 -17.35 9.25 6.27
C GLU A 22 -18.47 9.43 5.22
N ARG A 23 -18.95 10.67 5.02
CA ARG A 23 -19.99 11.01 4.05
C ARG A 23 -19.50 11.33 2.63
N LEU A 24 -18.20 11.54 2.42
CA LEU A 24 -17.67 11.90 1.09
C LEU A 24 -17.56 10.70 0.14
N CYS A 25 -17.60 9.47 0.65
CA CYS A 25 -17.39 8.25 -0.14
C CYS A 25 -18.58 7.28 -0.18
N GLY A 26 -19.64 7.49 0.63
CA GLY A 26 -20.90 6.72 0.54
C GLY A 26 -20.82 5.22 0.89
N TYR A 27 -19.77 4.75 1.57
CA TYR A 27 -19.64 3.34 1.93
C TYR A 27 -20.26 3.03 3.31
N PRO A 28 -21.00 1.91 3.48
CA PRO A 28 -21.53 1.51 4.79
C PRO A 28 -20.41 1.11 5.76
N GLU A 29 -20.70 1.03 7.06
CA GLU A 29 -19.73 0.53 8.04
C GLU A 29 -19.46 -0.96 7.81
N TRP A 30 -18.31 -1.26 7.20
CA TRP A 30 -17.85 -2.63 6.98
C TRP A 30 -16.99 -3.11 8.16
N HIS A 31 -17.30 -4.29 8.69
CA HIS A 31 -16.41 -4.97 9.66
C HIS A 31 -15.06 -5.38 9.03
N VAL A 32 -15.05 -5.66 7.73
CA VAL A 32 -13.85 -5.87 6.90
C VAL A 32 -14.00 -5.10 5.60
N LEU A 33 -13.10 -4.16 5.35
CA LEU A 33 -12.88 -3.51 4.06
C LEU A 33 -11.43 -3.73 3.66
N THR A 34 -11.22 -4.51 2.60
CA THR A 34 -9.90 -4.81 2.04
C THR A 34 -9.81 -4.35 0.59
N ARG A 35 -8.65 -4.54 -0.03
CA ARG A 35 -8.40 -4.22 -1.43
C ARG A 35 -7.47 -5.20 -2.12
N PHE A 36 -7.79 -5.51 -3.36
CA PHE A 36 -6.82 -6.08 -4.29
C PHE A 36 -6.13 -4.93 -5.04
N ALA A 37 -4.80 -4.90 -4.96
CA ALA A 37 -4.02 -3.75 -5.43
C ALA A 37 -2.89 -4.15 -6.41
N PRO A 38 -3.22 -4.64 -7.63
CA PRO A 38 -2.21 -5.07 -8.59
C PRO A 38 -1.56 -3.87 -9.30
N ALA A 39 -0.25 -3.96 -9.54
CA ALA A 39 0.46 -3.03 -10.41
C ALA A 39 0.40 -3.52 -11.87
N PRO A 40 0.02 -2.69 -12.85
CA PRO A 40 -0.09 -3.10 -14.24
C PRO A 40 1.28 -3.06 -14.94
N THR A 41 2.26 -3.78 -14.39
CA THR A 41 3.62 -3.95 -14.94
C THR A 41 3.79 -5.31 -15.62
N GLY A 42 2.74 -6.13 -15.62
CA GLY A 42 2.67 -7.39 -16.33
C GLY A 42 1.29 -8.02 -16.25
N PHE A 43 1.11 -9.15 -16.94
CA PHE A 43 -0.12 -9.93 -16.86
C PHE A 43 -0.21 -10.64 -15.51
N LEU A 44 -1.44 -10.94 -15.07
CA LEU A 44 -1.65 -11.75 -13.88
C LEU A 44 -1.07 -13.16 -14.08
N HIS A 45 -0.59 -13.74 -12.98
CA HIS A 45 -0.08 -15.11 -12.91
C HIS A 45 -0.66 -15.77 -11.64
N LEU A 46 -0.40 -17.06 -11.43
CA LEU A 46 -1.01 -17.81 -10.32
C LEU A 46 -0.76 -17.20 -8.93
N GLY A 47 0.41 -16.60 -8.69
CA GLY A 47 0.69 -15.88 -7.44
C GLY A 47 -0.29 -14.72 -7.18
N HIS A 48 -0.71 -13.99 -8.22
CA HIS A 48 -1.75 -12.98 -8.10
C HIS A 48 -3.12 -13.60 -7.78
N VAL A 49 -3.43 -14.75 -8.38
CA VAL A 49 -4.68 -15.47 -8.10
C VAL A 49 -4.70 -15.99 -6.66
N VAL A 50 -3.57 -16.47 -6.13
CA VAL A 50 -3.46 -16.85 -4.71
C VAL A 50 -3.68 -15.65 -3.79
N ASN A 51 -3.07 -14.50 -4.07
CA ASN A 51 -3.34 -13.27 -3.32
C ASN A 51 -4.83 -12.87 -3.41
N ALA A 52 -5.44 -12.95 -4.60
CA ALA A 52 -6.87 -12.70 -4.77
C ALA A 52 -7.72 -13.69 -3.94
N LEU A 53 -7.38 -14.98 -3.92
CA LEU A 53 -8.07 -15.96 -3.07
C LEU A 53 -8.01 -15.59 -1.58
N HIS A 54 -6.87 -15.10 -1.08
CA HIS A 54 -6.77 -14.58 0.30
C HIS A 54 -7.63 -13.33 0.52
N VAL A 55 -7.54 -12.34 -0.37
CA VAL A 55 -8.26 -11.06 -0.26
C VAL A 55 -9.78 -11.27 -0.27
N TRP A 56 -10.29 -12.01 -1.26
CA TRP A 56 -11.73 -12.28 -1.38
C TRP A 56 -12.21 -13.32 -0.38
N GLY A 57 -11.38 -14.31 -0.03
CA GLY A 57 -11.70 -15.31 0.99
C GLY A 57 -11.94 -14.67 2.36
N ALA A 58 -11.00 -13.84 2.82
CA ALA A 58 -11.09 -13.15 4.11
C ALA A 58 -12.28 -12.18 4.16
N ALA A 59 -12.55 -11.46 3.06
CA ALA A 59 -13.74 -10.61 2.97
C ALA A 59 -15.01 -11.45 3.04
N ARG A 60 -15.13 -12.54 2.27
CA ARG A 60 -16.32 -13.39 2.25
C ARG A 60 -16.62 -14.02 3.61
N GLU A 61 -15.59 -14.56 4.29
CA GLU A 61 -15.73 -15.20 5.60
C GLU A 61 -16.25 -14.25 6.69
N GLN A 62 -16.00 -12.95 6.54
CA GLN A 62 -16.34 -11.93 7.52
C GLN A 62 -17.46 -10.99 7.05
N GLY A 63 -18.14 -11.32 5.94
CA GLY A 63 -19.19 -10.46 5.35
C GLY A 63 -18.68 -9.06 4.94
N GLY A 64 -17.40 -8.98 4.57
CA GLY A 64 -16.70 -7.77 4.18
C GLY A 64 -16.76 -7.42 2.70
N SER A 65 -16.08 -6.34 2.35
CA SER A 65 -15.99 -5.80 1.00
C SER A 65 -14.55 -5.77 0.49
N VAL A 66 -14.39 -5.94 -0.82
CA VAL A 66 -13.11 -5.85 -1.54
C VAL A 66 -13.18 -4.70 -2.53
N LEU A 67 -12.30 -3.71 -2.41
CA LEU A 67 -12.08 -2.68 -3.43
C LEU A 67 -11.03 -3.13 -4.43
N LEU A 68 -11.07 -2.59 -5.66
CA LEU A 68 -10.02 -2.78 -6.66
C LEU A 68 -9.26 -1.47 -6.87
N ARG A 69 -7.93 -1.52 -6.70
CA ARG A 69 -7.03 -0.38 -6.92
C ARG A 69 -5.89 -0.76 -7.85
N ILE A 70 -5.80 -0.15 -9.02
CA ILE A 70 -4.67 -0.33 -9.93
C ILE A 70 -3.50 0.55 -9.45
N GLU A 71 -2.38 -0.08 -9.09
CA GLU A 71 -1.18 0.60 -8.57
C GLU A 71 -0.24 1.04 -9.69
N ASP A 72 -0.73 1.94 -10.54
CA ASP A 72 -0.04 2.50 -11.70
C ASP A 72 0.68 3.83 -11.42
N HIS A 73 1.11 4.05 -10.18
CA HIS A 73 1.89 5.22 -9.78
C HIS A 73 3.24 5.32 -10.50
N ASP A 74 3.83 4.18 -10.86
CA ASP A 74 5.05 4.11 -11.66
C ASP A 74 4.70 4.10 -13.15
N ARG A 75 4.73 5.28 -13.76
CA ARG A 75 4.38 5.48 -15.18
C ARG A 75 5.37 4.83 -16.15
N GLN A 76 6.60 4.55 -15.71
CA GLN A 76 7.63 3.98 -16.58
C GLN A 76 7.39 2.49 -16.82
N ARG A 77 6.92 1.78 -15.79
CA ARG A 77 6.66 0.34 -15.85
C ARG A 77 5.20 -0.01 -16.15
N SER A 78 4.27 0.89 -15.86
CA SER A 78 2.83 0.65 -16.08
C SER A 78 2.45 0.71 -17.55
N ARG A 79 1.56 -0.18 -17.99
CA ARG A 79 1.08 -0.22 -19.37
C ARG A 79 -0.46 -0.41 -19.45
N PRO A 80 -1.18 0.33 -20.32
CA PRO A 80 -2.64 0.20 -20.45
C PRO A 80 -3.12 -1.21 -20.79
N GLU A 81 -2.37 -1.96 -21.59
CA GLU A 81 -2.69 -3.34 -21.95
C GLU A 81 -2.69 -4.29 -20.75
N TYR A 82 -1.87 -4.02 -19.73
CA TYR A 82 -1.86 -4.80 -18.49
C TYR A 82 -3.01 -4.40 -17.56
N ASP A 83 -3.35 -3.10 -17.47
CA ASP A 83 -4.55 -2.63 -16.74
C ASP A 83 -5.82 -3.31 -17.27
N ALA A 84 -6.03 -3.27 -18.60
CA ALA A 84 -7.18 -3.91 -19.24
C ALA A 84 -7.21 -5.43 -19.00
N ALA A 85 -6.07 -6.12 -19.17
CA ALA A 85 -5.99 -7.56 -18.97
C ALA A 85 -6.24 -7.98 -17.51
N ILE A 86 -5.76 -7.20 -16.53
CA ILE A 86 -6.05 -7.44 -15.10
C ILE A 86 -7.55 -7.45 -14.85
N LEU A 87 -8.29 -6.47 -15.40
CA LEU A 87 -9.74 -6.40 -15.23
C LEU A 87 -10.46 -7.57 -15.89
N GLU A 88 -10.03 -7.93 -17.10
CA GLU A 88 -10.60 -9.06 -17.84
C GLU A 88 -10.38 -10.39 -17.10
N ASP A 89 -9.15 -10.63 -16.64
CA ASP A 89 -8.77 -11.85 -15.93
C ASP A 89 -9.52 -11.97 -14.59
N LEU A 90 -9.64 -10.88 -13.81
CA LEU A 90 -10.39 -10.87 -12.56
C LEU A 90 -11.88 -11.17 -12.78
N ALA A 91 -12.49 -10.57 -13.80
CA ALA A 91 -13.88 -10.82 -14.16
C ALA A 91 -14.10 -12.27 -14.59
N TRP A 92 -13.21 -12.81 -15.43
CA TRP A 92 -13.27 -14.20 -15.89
C TRP A 92 -13.08 -15.22 -14.75
N LEU A 93 -12.22 -14.91 -13.77
CA LEU A 93 -12.02 -15.72 -12.57
C LEU A 93 -13.16 -15.59 -11.53
N GLY A 94 -14.10 -14.65 -11.72
CA GLY A 94 -15.23 -14.43 -10.80
C GLY A 94 -14.89 -13.58 -9.58
N PHE A 95 -13.79 -12.82 -9.59
CA PHE A 95 -13.41 -11.90 -8.51
C PHE A 95 -14.13 -10.56 -8.63
N ALA A 96 -15.37 -10.49 -8.13
CA ALA A 96 -16.16 -9.25 -8.13
C ALA A 96 -15.71 -8.26 -7.04
N HIS A 97 -15.44 -7.01 -7.41
CA HIS A 97 -15.09 -5.95 -6.46
C HIS A 97 -16.26 -5.01 -6.18
N HIS A 98 -16.13 -4.24 -5.10
CA HIS A 98 -17.10 -3.25 -4.64
C HIS A 98 -16.62 -1.85 -5.02
N GLY A 99 -17.56 -0.97 -5.36
CA GLY A 99 -17.26 0.41 -5.74
C GLY A 99 -16.49 0.54 -7.07
N PRO A 100 -16.13 1.79 -7.45
CA PRO A 100 -15.37 2.05 -8.67
C PRO A 100 -13.93 1.56 -8.55
N VAL A 101 -13.35 1.16 -9.69
CA VAL A 101 -11.91 0.89 -9.79
C VAL A 101 -11.14 2.19 -9.57
N VAL A 102 -10.24 2.20 -8.60
CA VAL A 102 -9.36 3.33 -8.32
C VAL A 102 -8.05 3.15 -9.07
N ARG A 103 -7.52 4.22 -9.68
CA ARG A 103 -6.22 4.22 -10.36
C ARG A 103 -5.31 5.27 -9.75
N GLN A 104 -4.10 4.91 -9.39
CA GLN A 104 -3.16 5.81 -8.70
C GLN A 104 -2.64 6.93 -9.61
N ARG A 105 -2.50 6.68 -10.93
CA ARG A 105 -2.07 7.69 -11.91
C ARG A 105 -2.99 8.92 -11.97
N GLU A 106 -4.25 8.77 -11.55
CA GLU A 106 -5.32 9.78 -11.59
C GLU A 106 -5.43 10.56 -10.28
N ARG A 107 -4.55 10.30 -9.29
CA ARG A 107 -4.70 10.77 -7.90
C ARG A 107 -3.66 11.79 -7.46
N GLU A 108 -2.98 12.42 -8.42
CA GLU A 108 -1.93 13.42 -8.16
C GLU A 108 -2.36 14.48 -7.14
N ALA A 109 -3.54 15.10 -7.33
CA ALA A 109 -4.05 16.13 -6.42
C ALA A 109 -4.26 15.61 -4.99
N ILE A 110 -4.75 14.37 -4.85
CA ILE A 110 -4.97 13.72 -3.56
C ILE A 110 -3.64 13.49 -2.84
N TYR A 111 -2.61 13.05 -3.56
CA TYR A 111 -1.28 12.83 -2.99
C TYR A 111 -0.61 14.14 -2.57
N GLN A 112 -0.77 15.22 -3.35
CA GLN A 112 -0.31 16.55 -2.96
C GLN A 112 -1.04 17.06 -1.71
N GLU A 113 -2.36 16.90 -1.64
CA GLU A 113 -3.16 17.31 -0.48
C GLU A 113 -2.78 16.52 0.77
N ALA A 114 -2.58 15.21 0.65
CA ALA A 114 -2.14 14.36 1.76
C ALA A 114 -0.74 14.72 2.28
N LEU A 115 0.15 15.20 1.41
CA LEU A 115 1.50 15.64 1.80
C LEU A 115 1.51 17.03 2.44
N ARG A 116 0.54 17.91 2.09
CA ARG A 116 0.53 19.32 2.53
C ARG A 116 0.67 19.50 4.05
N PRO A 117 -0.06 18.79 4.93
CA PRO A 117 0.10 18.96 6.38
C PRO A 117 1.51 18.61 6.87
N LEU A 118 2.22 17.71 6.20
CA LEU A 118 3.58 17.34 6.55
C LEU A 118 4.56 18.44 6.13
N ILE A 119 4.32 19.07 4.98
CA ILE A 119 5.08 20.25 4.51
C ILE A 119 4.91 21.40 5.51
N ASP A 120 3.67 21.70 5.90
CA ASP A 120 3.35 22.80 6.82
C ASP A 120 3.98 22.60 8.21
N ARG A 121 4.21 21.35 8.61
CA ARG A 121 4.92 20.95 9.84
C ARG A 121 6.44 20.90 9.70
N GLY A 122 7.01 21.23 8.54
CA GLY A 122 8.45 21.19 8.28
C GLY A 122 9.03 19.78 8.22
N LEU A 123 8.21 18.77 7.91
CA LEU A 123 8.64 17.36 7.86
C LEU A 123 9.04 16.88 6.48
N VAL A 124 8.89 17.72 5.44
CA VAL A 124 9.21 17.36 4.06
C VAL A 124 10.32 18.26 3.55
N TYR A 125 11.33 17.68 2.89
CA TYR A 125 12.44 18.42 2.32
C TYR A 125 12.92 17.80 1.01
N GLY A 126 13.57 18.62 0.18
CA GLY A 126 14.19 18.19 -1.07
C GLY A 126 15.46 17.37 -0.83
N CYS A 127 15.73 16.41 -1.70
CA CYS A 127 16.88 15.51 -1.61
C CYS A 127 17.57 15.38 -2.96
N ARG A 128 18.88 15.61 -2.96
CA ARG A 128 19.76 15.43 -4.13
C ARG A 128 20.65 14.19 -4.02
N CYS A 129 20.39 13.29 -3.07
CA CYS A 129 21.13 12.03 -2.93
C CYS A 129 20.66 10.98 -3.94
N THR A 130 21.60 10.33 -4.61
CA THR A 130 21.38 9.25 -5.57
C THR A 130 21.37 7.89 -4.87
N ARG A 131 21.21 6.80 -5.63
CA ARG A 131 21.29 5.44 -5.06
C ARG A 131 22.67 5.12 -4.47
N SER A 132 23.76 5.66 -5.04
CA SER A 132 25.11 5.41 -4.51
C SER A 132 25.37 6.08 -3.16
N ASP A 133 24.54 7.05 -2.78
CA ASP A 133 24.64 7.73 -1.48
C ASP A 133 23.89 6.97 -0.36
N LEU A 134 23.22 5.86 -0.69
CA LEU A 134 22.47 5.05 0.28
C LEU A 134 23.38 3.99 0.92
N GLN A 135 23.06 3.62 2.16
CA GLN A 135 23.68 2.51 2.89
C GLN A 135 22.78 1.27 2.73
N GLY A 136 22.96 0.54 1.62
CA GLY A 136 21.97 -0.45 1.19
C GLY A 136 20.67 0.25 0.78
N GLU A 137 19.54 -0.11 1.39
CA GLU A 137 18.27 0.60 1.18
C GLU A 137 18.11 1.84 2.09
N ARG A 138 18.99 2.02 3.08
CA ARG A 138 18.85 3.05 4.10
C ARG A 138 19.41 4.39 3.61
N TYR A 139 18.62 5.43 3.75
CA TYR A 139 19.08 6.79 3.53
C TYR A 139 19.77 7.34 4.79
N PRO A 140 21.04 7.81 4.70
CA PRO A 140 21.78 8.29 5.87
C PRO A 140 21.43 9.73 6.29
N ASN A 141 20.27 10.26 5.88
CA ASN A 141 19.76 11.59 6.28
C ASN A 141 20.64 12.78 5.84
N THR A 142 21.48 12.62 4.82
CA THR A 142 22.51 13.60 4.39
C THR A 142 21.97 14.99 4.01
N CYS A 143 20.73 15.08 3.52
CA CYS A 143 20.06 16.32 3.10
C CYS A 143 19.07 16.85 4.15
N ARG A 144 18.86 16.14 5.26
CA ARG A 144 17.82 16.44 6.27
C ARG A 144 17.93 17.86 6.83
N GLU A 145 19.15 18.34 7.05
CA GLU A 145 19.45 19.67 7.59
C GLU A 145 19.91 20.68 6.53
N ARG A 146 19.83 20.32 5.23
CA ARG A 146 20.26 21.20 4.13
C ARG A 146 19.16 22.14 3.63
N CYS A 147 17.94 22.02 4.15
CA CYS A 147 16.79 22.86 3.80
C CYS A 147 16.57 23.01 2.28
N LEU A 148 16.79 21.94 1.51
CA LEU A 148 16.63 21.99 0.07
C LEU A 148 15.15 22.16 -0.30
N PRO A 149 14.84 23.01 -1.30
CA PRO A 149 13.46 23.25 -1.70
C PRO A 149 12.82 22.01 -2.33
N LEU A 150 11.49 21.94 -2.24
CA LEU A 150 10.67 20.98 -2.98
C LEU A 150 10.57 21.44 -4.44
N ALA A 151 11.61 21.14 -5.21
CA ALA A 151 11.74 21.55 -6.61
C ALA A 151 11.75 20.33 -7.55
N ASP A 152 11.45 20.58 -8.82
CA ASP A 152 11.62 19.59 -9.88
C ASP A 152 13.07 19.12 -9.95
N GLY A 153 13.28 17.83 -10.27
CA GLY A 153 14.60 17.22 -10.30
C GLY A 153 15.20 16.88 -8.92
N ALA A 154 14.52 17.22 -7.82
CA ALA A 154 14.85 16.76 -6.47
C ALA A 154 13.87 15.69 -6.00
N GLY A 155 14.37 14.66 -5.30
CA GLY A 155 13.49 13.72 -4.61
C GLY A 155 12.91 14.38 -3.36
N TRP A 156 11.69 14.04 -2.96
CA TRP A 156 11.09 14.59 -1.75
C TRP A 156 11.09 13.51 -0.67
N ARG A 157 11.59 13.85 0.52
CA ARG A 157 11.65 12.95 1.66
C ARG A 157 10.80 13.43 2.80
N VAL A 158 10.15 12.49 3.48
CA VAL A 158 9.46 12.71 4.75
C VAL A 158 10.41 12.30 5.88
N ARG A 159 10.60 13.22 6.83
CA ARG A 159 11.40 13.02 8.03
C ARG A 159 10.78 11.94 8.91
N PHE A 160 11.56 10.92 9.24
CA PHE A 160 11.20 9.91 10.23
C PHE A 160 12.01 10.15 11.51
N GLU A 161 11.31 10.41 12.61
CA GLU A 161 11.96 10.40 13.93
C GLU A 161 12.25 8.97 14.39
N PRO A 162 13.29 8.75 15.21
CA PRO A 162 13.57 7.45 15.79
C PRO A 162 12.36 6.84 16.50
N GLY A 163 12.14 5.53 16.34
CA GLY A 163 11.12 4.82 17.07
C GLY A 163 10.53 3.61 16.35
N VAL A 164 10.02 2.68 17.16
CA VAL A 164 9.45 1.41 16.73
C VAL A 164 7.95 1.53 16.47
N GLU A 165 7.53 1.08 15.30
CA GLU A 165 6.14 0.74 14.99
C GLU A 165 5.83 -0.69 15.42
N ARG A 166 4.68 -0.86 16.08
CA ARG A 166 4.17 -2.16 16.53
C ARG A 166 2.84 -2.45 15.87
N PHE A 167 2.70 -3.66 15.36
CA PHE A 167 1.43 -4.15 14.82
C PHE A 167 1.31 -5.65 15.04
N VAL A 168 0.08 -6.16 14.97
CA VAL A 168 -0.18 -7.60 15.00
C VAL A 168 -0.55 -8.02 13.60
N ASP A 169 0.24 -8.92 13.03
CA ASP A 169 -0.12 -9.62 11.81
C ASP A 169 -1.00 -10.82 12.15
N THR A 170 -2.10 -10.99 11.43
CA THR A 170 -3.05 -12.08 11.67
C THR A 170 -2.42 -13.47 11.45
N ILE A 171 -1.40 -13.57 10.58
CA ILE A 171 -0.74 -14.84 10.23
C ILE A 171 0.61 -14.96 10.96
N LYS A 172 1.38 -13.88 11.04
CA LYS A 172 2.76 -13.86 11.58
C LYS A 172 2.82 -13.44 13.06
N GLY A 173 1.71 -13.06 13.68
CA GLY A 173 1.66 -12.62 15.08
C GLY A 173 2.24 -11.21 15.30
N PRO A 174 2.64 -10.87 16.54
CA PRO A 174 3.20 -9.56 16.87
C PRO A 174 4.46 -9.23 16.06
N GLN A 175 4.54 -8.00 15.55
CA GLN A 175 5.64 -7.48 14.75
C GLN A 175 6.13 -6.15 15.32
N GLU A 176 7.45 -5.94 15.27
CA GLU A 176 8.11 -4.68 15.62
C GLU A 176 9.05 -4.27 14.49
N GLN A 177 8.96 -3.01 14.06
CA GLN A 177 9.80 -2.47 13.00
C GLN A 177 10.18 -1.04 13.35
N ASP A 178 11.46 -0.68 13.25
CA ASP A 178 11.89 0.73 13.35
C ASP A 178 12.10 1.29 11.93
N PRO A 179 11.16 2.09 11.39
CA PRO A 179 11.28 2.59 10.03
C PRO A 179 12.47 3.53 9.85
N SER A 180 12.86 4.27 10.88
CA SER A 180 13.98 5.22 10.81
C SER A 180 15.31 4.49 10.68
N GLU A 181 15.47 3.34 11.36
CA GLU A 181 16.65 2.49 11.18
C GLU A 181 16.59 1.70 9.86
N GLN A 182 15.40 1.26 9.45
CA GLN A 182 15.22 0.49 8.22
C GLN A 182 15.45 1.30 6.93
N CYS A 183 15.07 2.58 6.88
CA CYS A 183 15.17 3.37 5.65
C CYS A 183 15.67 4.81 5.83
N GLY A 184 15.86 5.30 7.06
CA GLY A 184 16.04 6.73 7.32
C GLY A 184 14.80 7.54 6.92
N ASP A 185 15.01 8.79 6.49
CA ASP A 185 13.93 9.63 5.97
C ASP A 185 13.42 9.10 4.63
N LEU A 186 12.12 8.80 4.58
CA LEU A 186 11.49 8.04 3.52
C LEU A 186 11.30 8.88 2.24
N LEU A 187 11.74 8.37 1.10
CA LEU A 187 11.45 8.97 -0.20
C LEU A 187 9.96 8.80 -0.55
N VAL A 188 9.25 9.91 -0.75
CA VAL A 188 7.82 9.92 -1.12
C VAL A 188 7.58 10.33 -2.57
N ARG A 189 8.48 11.13 -3.16
CA ARG A 189 8.46 11.49 -4.57
C ARG A 189 9.87 11.42 -5.14
N ASP A 190 10.06 10.79 -6.28
CA ASP A 190 11.37 10.71 -6.93
C ASP A 190 11.70 11.99 -7.71
N ARG A 191 12.92 12.06 -8.26
CA ARG A 191 13.39 13.23 -9.04
C ARG A 191 12.67 13.39 -10.38
N LEU A 192 12.03 12.33 -10.88
CA LEU A 192 11.26 12.33 -12.11
C LEU A 192 9.80 12.73 -11.86
N GLY A 193 9.45 13.01 -10.60
CA GLY A 193 8.12 13.43 -10.19
C GLY A 193 7.16 12.27 -9.94
N ASN A 194 7.60 11.01 -9.91
CA ASN A 194 6.74 9.88 -9.57
C ASN A 194 6.60 9.74 -8.05
N TRP A 195 5.40 9.44 -7.59
CA TRP A 195 5.18 9.07 -6.19
C TRP A 195 5.69 7.65 -5.90
N THR A 196 6.20 7.42 -4.70
CA THR A 196 6.68 6.09 -4.30
C THR A 196 5.53 5.22 -3.79
N TYR A 197 5.63 3.91 -4.02
CA TYR A 197 4.70 2.90 -3.51
C TYR A 197 4.36 3.08 -2.03
N GLN A 198 5.37 3.33 -1.19
CA GLN A 198 5.19 3.49 0.26
C GLN A 198 4.22 4.63 0.59
N PHE A 199 4.33 5.75 -0.14
CA PHE A 199 3.48 6.91 0.06
C PHE A 199 2.06 6.68 -0.46
N VAL A 200 1.92 6.30 -1.73
CA VAL A 200 0.60 6.17 -2.36
C VAL A 200 -0.24 5.07 -1.71
N ALA A 201 0.37 3.94 -1.33
CA ALA A 201 -0.33 2.86 -0.64
C ALA A 201 -0.84 3.30 0.73
N ALA A 202 -0.02 4.01 1.52
CA ALA A 202 -0.42 4.51 2.84
C ALA A 202 -1.54 5.56 2.75
N VAL A 203 -1.45 6.49 1.79
CA VAL A 203 -2.48 7.51 1.55
C VAL A 203 -3.79 6.86 1.10
N ASP A 204 -3.75 5.97 0.12
CA ASP A 204 -4.97 5.35 -0.41
C ASP A 204 -5.62 4.41 0.59
N ASP A 205 -4.84 3.59 1.31
CA ASP A 205 -5.39 2.73 2.37
C ASP A 205 -6.01 3.56 3.51
N HIS A 206 -5.47 4.75 3.81
CA HIS A 206 -6.08 5.67 4.77
C HIS A 206 -7.39 6.27 4.26
N LEU A 207 -7.37 6.87 3.07
CA LEU A 207 -8.52 7.62 2.52
C LEU A 207 -9.67 6.72 2.08
N GLN A 208 -9.37 5.49 1.64
CA GLN A 208 -10.38 4.48 1.32
C GLN A 208 -10.91 3.77 2.57
N GLY A 209 -10.34 4.03 3.76
CA GLY A 209 -10.78 3.40 5.00
C GLY A 209 -10.49 1.90 5.10
N ILE A 210 -9.44 1.42 4.43
CA ILE A 210 -9.07 -0.01 4.43
C ILE A 210 -8.82 -0.48 5.86
N THR A 211 -9.56 -1.49 6.31
CA THR A 211 -9.44 -2.06 7.66
C THR A 211 -8.48 -3.26 7.68
N ASP A 212 -8.34 -3.96 6.56
CA ASP A 212 -7.54 -5.18 6.44
C ASP A 212 -6.65 -5.11 5.20
N VAL A 213 -5.34 -5.08 5.40
CA VAL A 213 -4.34 -5.11 4.32
C VAL A 213 -3.83 -6.55 4.19
N ILE A 214 -4.28 -7.22 3.14
CA ILE A 214 -3.94 -8.61 2.84
C ILE A 214 -3.01 -8.61 1.63
N ARG A 215 -1.81 -9.20 1.79
CA ARG A 215 -0.75 -9.19 0.78
C ARG A 215 0.31 -10.27 1.05
N GLY A 216 1.21 -10.48 0.10
CA GLY A 216 2.35 -11.38 0.26
C GLY A 216 3.34 -10.93 1.34
N GLU A 217 3.99 -11.89 1.99
CA GLU A 217 4.96 -11.66 3.07
C GLU A 217 6.23 -10.91 2.65
N ASP A 218 6.52 -10.81 1.36
CA ASP A 218 7.59 -9.95 0.87
C ASP A 218 7.37 -8.46 1.11
N LEU A 219 6.13 -8.06 1.35
CA LEU A 219 5.79 -6.70 1.71
C LEU A 219 5.77 -6.47 3.23
N LEU A 220 6.08 -7.48 4.05
CA LEU A 220 6.08 -7.37 5.51
C LEU A 220 7.03 -6.26 5.99
N ALA A 221 8.24 -6.18 5.45
CA ALA A 221 9.24 -5.15 5.78
C ALA A 221 8.82 -3.72 5.39
N SER A 222 7.78 -3.55 4.57
CA SER A 222 7.22 -2.23 4.24
C SER A 222 6.21 -1.73 5.26
N THR A 223 5.68 -2.61 6.10
CA THR A 223 4.50 -2.33 6.93
C THR A 223 4.72 -1.22 7.93
N GLY A 224 5.83 -1.23 8.67
CA GLY A 224 6.19 -0.18 9.63
C GLY A 224 6.36 1.19 8.95
N ARG A 225 6.98 1.22 7.76
CA ARG A 225 7.16 2.46 6.98
C ARG A 225 5.80 3.06 6.58
N GLN A 226 4.88 2.22 6.11
CA GLN A 226 3.52 2.64 5.74
C GLN A 226 2.68 3.04 6.94
N LEU A 227 2.81 2.35 8.08
CA LEU A 227 2.15 2.72 9.33
C LEU A 227 2.62 4.09 9.82
N ARG A 228 3.94 4.31 9.89
CA ARG A 228 4.52 5.61 10.27
C ARG A 228 4.01 6.73 9.37
N LEU A 229 4.00 6.52 8.05
CA LEU A 229 3.41 7.47 7.11
C LEU A 229 1.92 7.71 7.39
N ALA A 230 1.14 6.64 7.59
CA ALA A 230 -0.29 6.72 7.85
C ALA A 230 -0.59 7.56 9.10
N TRP A 231 0.19 7.41 10.17
CA TRP A 231 0.10 8.27 11.37
C TRP A 231 0.38 9.72 11.06
N LEU A 232 1.45 10.00 10.30
CA LEU A 232 1.84 11.36 9.96
C LEU A 232 0.77 12.09 9.14
N ILE A 233 0.07 11.38 8.25
CA ILE A 233 -1.03 11.91 7.42
C ILE A 233 -2.40 11.89 8.12
N GLY A 234 -2.47 11.47 9.39
CA GLY A 234 -3.66 11.63 10.24
C GLY A 234 -4.52 10.38 10.47
N ARG A 235 -4.06 9.19 10.04
CA ARG A 235 -4.70 7.93 10.42
C ARG A 235 -4.64 7.77 11.94
N ARG A 236 -5.70 7.24 12.55
CA ARG A 236 -5.81 7.06 14.01
C ARG A 236 -5.81 5.61 14.46
N THR A 237 -6.23 4.71 13.58
CA THR A 237 -6.38 3.28 13.87
C THR A 237 -5.68 2.51 12.77
N PRO A 238 -4.79 1.56 13.09
CA PRO A 238 -4.05 0.82 12.06
C PRO A 238 -5.00 -0.16 11.39
N PRO A 239 -4.76 -0.54 10.12
CA PRO A 239 -5.41 -1.72 9.59
C PRO A 239 -4.83 -2.96 10.29
N ARG A 240 -5.57 -4.06 10.25
CA ARG A 240 -5.01 -5.39 10.47
C ARG A 240 -4.19 -5.78 9.25
N PHE A 241 -3.07 -6.46 9.46
CA PHE A 241 -2.22 -6.94 8.38
C PHE A 241 -2.27 -8.45 8.31
N TRP A 242 -2.25 -8.97 7.09
CA TRP A 242 -2.24 -10.39 6.81
C TRP A 242 -1.15 -10.63 5.75
N HIS A 243 -0.01 -11.15 6.17
CA HIS A 243 1.11 -11.45 5.29
C HIS A 243 1.16 -12.94 4.95
N HIS A 244 0.50 -13.31 3.84
CA HIS A 244 0.42 -14.69 3.40
C HIS A 244 1.74 -15.16 2.76
N PRO A 245 2.07 -16.47 2.84
CA PRO A 245 3.23 -17.04 2.17
C PRO A 245 3.21 -16.77 0.66
N LEU A 246 4.39 -16.66 0.07
CA LEU A 246 4.51 -16.49 -1.37
C LEU A 246 4.34 -17.82 -2.09
N VAL A 247 3.83 -17.72 -3.31
CA VAL A 247 3.90 -18.83 -4.24
C VAL A 247 5.33 -18.92 -4.79
N MET A 248 5.99 -20.03 -4.50
CA MET A 248 7.36 -20.30 -4.90
C MET A 248 7.37 -21.28 -6.09
N LYS A 249 8.18 -20.99 -7.11
CA LYS A 249 8.49 -21.90 -8.22
C LYS A 249 9.53 -22.95 -7.82
N SER A 250 10.45 -22.56 -6.93
CA SER A 250 11.47 -23.41 -6.30
C SER A 250 11.77 -22.88 -4.89
N PRO A 251 12.52 -23.59 -4.04
CA PRO A 251 12.83 -23.13 -2.67
C PRO A 251 13.43 -21.72 -2.58
N THR A 252 14.05 -21.23 -3.66
CA THR A 252 14.72 -19.91 -3.71
C THR A 252 14.10 -18.94 -4.71
N GLN A 253 13.14 -19.38 -5.51
CA GLN A 253 12.58 -18.59 -6.61
C GLN A 253 11.08 -18.41 -6.46
N LYS A 254 10.64 -17.15 -6.35
CA LYS A 254 9.23 -16.79 -6.40
C LYS A 254 8.68 -17.10 -7.80
N LEU A 255 7.43 -17.53 -7.87
CA LEU A 255 6.71 -17.62 -9.15
C LEU A 255 6.53 -16.20 -9.69
N SER A 256 7.15 -15.90 -10.82
CA SER A 256 7.29 -14.54 -11.34
C SER A 256 7.32 -14.50 -12.88
N LYS A 257 6.84 -13.39 -13.44
CA LYS A 257 6.72 -13.20 -14.90
C LYS A 257 8.05 -13.30 -15.66
N SER A 258 9.21 -13.05 -15.03
CA SER A 258 10.51 -13.11 -15.71
C SER A 258 10.93 -14.52 -16.13
N ASP A 259 10.26 -15.56 -15.63
CA ASP A 259 10.70 -16.94 -15.78
C ASP A 259 9.80 -17.79 -16.69
N GLY A 260 8.96 -17.14 -17.52
CA GLY A 260 8.03 -17.83 -18.42
C GLY A 260 6.88 -18.54 -17.71
N ASP A 261 6.56 -18.15 -16.46
CA ASP A 261 5.42 -18.68 -15.73
C ASP A 261 4.12 -18.27 -16.44
N THR A 262 3.31 -19.28 -16.80
CA THR A 262 2.13 -19.11 -17.65
C THR A 262 1.17 -18.09 -17.05
N GLY A 263 0.96 -16.99 -17.75
CA GLY A 263 0.00 -15.96 -17.39
C GLY A 263 -1.42 -16.51 -17.41
N ILE A 264 -2.32 -15.92 -16.62
CA ILE A 264 -3.73 -16.35 -16.57
C ILE A 264 -4.37 -16.30 -17.95
N ARG A 265 -4.04 -15.28 -18.73
CA ARG A 265 -4.44 -15.16 -20.14
C ARG A 265 -4.01 -16.35 -21.00
N GLU A 266 -2.82 -16.88 -20.80
CA GLU A 266 -2.30 -18.02 -21.57
C GLU A 266 -3.00 -19.32 -21.16
N LEU A 267 -3.24 -19.52 -19.86
CA LEU A 267 -4.05 -20.65 -19.35
C LEU A 267 -5.48 -20.62 -19.91
N ARG A 268 -6.09 -19.42 -19.96
CA ARG A 268 -7.41 -19.25 -20.59
C ARG A 268 -7.36 -19.53 -22.09
N ALA A 269 -6.34 -19.04 -22.79
CA ALA A 269 -6.17 -19.26 -24.23
C ALA A 269 -5.94 -20.73 -24.58
N SER A 270 -5.36 -21.53 -23.68
CA SER A 270 -5.21 -22.97 -23.84
C SER A 270 -6.49 -23.76 -23.57
N GLY A 271 -7.63 -23.10 -23.32
CA GLY A 271 -8.93 -23.73 -23.08
C GLY A 271 -9.19 -24.14 -21.63
N MET A 272 -8.33 -23.74 -20.67
CA MET A 272 -8.56 -24.04 -19.26
C MET A 272 -9.76 -23.24 -18.73
N SER A 273 -10.62 -23.86 -17.93
CA SER A 273 -11.73 -23.18 -17.27
C SER A 273 -11.26 -22.34 -16.09
N SER A 274 -12.04 -21.32 -15.72
CA SER A 274 -11.74 -20.49 -14.53
C SER A 274 -11.69 -21.33 -13.26
N ALA A 275 -12.59 -22.31 -13.12
CA ALA A 275 -12.59 -23.26 -12.00
C ALA A 275 -11.26 -24.04 -11.92
N ALA A 276 -10.74 -24.54 -13.04
CA ALA A 276 -9.48 -25.27 -13.07
C ALA A 276 -8.28 -24.39 -12.70
N VAL A 277 -8.26 -23.13 -13.15
CA VAL A 277 -7.22 -22.16 -12.74
C VAL A 277 -7.29 -21.85 -11.25
N LEU A 278 -8.49 -21.64 -10.70
CA LEU A 278 -8.69 -21.41 -9.27
C LEU A 278 -8.24 -22.62 -8.44
N ASP A 279 -8.54 -23.84 -8.87
CA ASP A 279 -8.07 -25.07 -8.20
C ASP A 279 -6.56 -25.21 -8.26
N MET A 280 -5.93 -24.87 -9.40
CA MET A 280 -4.49 -24.84 -9.52
C MET A 280 -3.87 -23.82 -8.55
N ALA A 281 -4.44 -22.62 -8.46
CA ALA A 281 -3.99 -21.60 -7.52
C ALA A 281 -4.14 -22.05 -6.05
N ARG A 282 -5.26 -22.68 -5.67
CA ARG A 282 -5.45 -23.25 -4.32
C ARG A 282 -4.37 -24.27 -3.97
N LYS A 283 -4.11 -25.21 -4.88
CA LYS A 283 -3.07 -26.24 -4.69
C LYS A 283 -1.69 -25.63 -4.50
N VAL A 284 -1.32 -24.71 -5.38
CA VAL A 284 0.00 -24.06 -5.35
C VAL A 284 0.16 -23.11 -4.16
N GLY A 285 -0.92 -22.46 -3.73
CA GLY A 285 -0.95 -21.60 -2.55
C GLY A 285 -1.09 -22.36 -1.22
N ASN A 286 -1.15 -23.70 -1.25
CA ASN A 286 -1.47 -24.53 -0.08
C ASN A 286 -2.73 -24.09 0.66
N LEU A 287 -3.73 -23.59 -0.08
CA LEU A 287 -5.03 -23.22 0.45
C LEU A 287 -5.87 -24.49 0.49
N LEU A 288 -6.17 -24.99 1.69
CA LEU A 288 -7.03 -26.17 1.86
C LEU A 288 -8.39 -25.90 1.19
N THR A 289 -8.86 -26.86 0.40
CA THR A 289 -10.16 -26.87 -0.29
C THR A 289 -11.29 -27.16 0.66
#